data_AF-A0A2X2BKJ4-F1
#
_entry.id   AF-A0A2X2BKJ4-F1
#
_cell.length_a   1.000
_cell.length_b   1.000
_cell.length_c   1.000
_cell.angle_alpha   90.00
_cell.angle_beta   90.00
_cell.angle_gamma   90.00
#
_symmetry.space_group_name_H-M   'P 1'
#
loop_
_entity.id
_entity.type
_entity.pdbx_description
1 polymer ?
#
loop_
_entity_poly.entity_id
_entity_poly.type
_entity_poly.pdbx_seq_one_letter_code
_entity_poly.pdbx_strand_id
1 'polypeptide(L)'
;MHYHFFSGRRLVPILTSFLMIIVAFILMYIWPVIYGGLVSFGESIKDMGALGAGIYAFFNRLLIPVGLHHALNSVFWFDVAGINDIPNFLAGQQAIDAGLATVGVTGRYQAGFFPVMMFGLPGAALAIYHCARKEHKAKVAGIMMAGAFAAFFTGITEPLEFSFMFVAPVLYVIHAFLMAISVYIAASMEWISGFGFSAGLVDMFLSSRNPLAVKWYMLIVQGIAFFFIYYGIFRFTITKFNLKTPGREDEVAGDETADGYDEDIKAVPTNSKEAVQQEARQYIAAVGGSDNLTGIDACITRLRLNVKDASVVNDAYAKHLGASGVIRLNKQSVQVIVGTRAEIVASAMRDVLAQGPVAAYAGRHTDNAVSTEKTSEKQTNNDAKVILEMVAPFDGEVVALKDVPDEAFSSGVVGDGLAIKPTSNIVMAPAAGTVVKIFDTNHAFCIETDNGVEIIVHMGIDTVALGGKGFKRLVEEGTEVKLGQPILELDLEYLNTNAKSMISPVIISNIDDFDKVSDIASGQVTANNTIIYKVLK
;
A
#
# COMPACT_ATOMS: atom_id res chain seq x y z
N MET A 1 7.42 -21.87 38.14
CA MET A 1 8.50 -21.31 37.28
C MET A 1 8.48 -21.79 35.82
N HIS A 2 7.83 -22.92 35.46
CA HIS A 2 7.87 -23.46 34.08
C HIS A 2 6.75 -22.97 33.13
N TYR A 3 5.58 -22.54 33.63
CA TYR A 3 4.46 -22.08 32.77
C TYR A 3 4.64 -20.68 32.17
N HIS A 4 5.54 -19.86 32.71
CA HIS A 4 5.78 -18.50 32.23
C HIS A 4 6.43 -18.47 30.84
N PHE A 5 7.09 -19.57 30.44
CA PHE A 5 7.73 -19.75 29.14
C PHE A 5 6.74 -19.79 27.97
N PHE A 6 5.51 -20.26 28.22
CA PHE A 6 4.45 -20.40 27.20
C PHE A 6 3.50 -19.20 27.14
N SER A 7 3.71 -18.15 27.94
CA SER A 7 2.87 -16.96 27.93
C SER A 7 3.08 -16.10 26.67
N GLY A 8 2.11 -15.26 26.34
CA GLY A 8 2.16 -14.33 25.21
C GLY A 8 2.04 -15.04 23.84
N ARG A 9 2.86 -14.62 22.87
CA ARG A 9 2.80 -15.11 21.48
C ARG A 9 2.98 -16.62 21.32
N ARG A 10 3.60 -17.29 22.30
CA ARG A 10 3.79 -18.75 22.31
C ARG A 10 2.54 -19.52 22.78
N LEU A 11 1.62 -18.86 23.49
CA LEU A 11 0.36 -19.45 23.92
C LEU A 11 -0.61 -19.58 22.75
N VAL A 12 -0.54 -18.65 21.79
CA VAL A 12 -1.48 -18.56 20.67
C VAL A 12 -1.50 -19.85 19.85
N PRO A 13 -0.37 -20.39 19.32
CA PRO A 13 -0.40 -21.67 18.60
C PRO A 13 -0.94 -22.83 19.43
N ILE A 14 -0.70 -22.85 20.74
CA ILE A 14 -1.17 -23.90 21.65
C ILE A 14 -2.69 -23.86 21.76
N LEU A 15 -3.25 -22.69 22.11
CA LEU A 15 -4.70 -22.50 22.21
C LEU A 15 -5.40 -22.66 20.86
N THR A 16 -4.80 -22.16 19.78
CA THR A 16 -5.33 -22.34 18.43
C THR A 16 -5.36 -23.82 18.06
N SER A 17 -4.34 -24.62 18.42
CA SER A 17 -4.35 -26.06 18.14
C SER A 17 -5.52 -26.77 18.84
N PHE A 18 -5.75 -26.50 20.12
CA PHE A 18 -6.89 -27.08 20.85
C PHE A 18 -8.24 -26.58 20.32
N LEU A 19 -8.36 -25.30 20.01
CA LEU A 19 -9.57 -24.73 19.41
C LEU A 19 -9.84 -25.35 18.03
N MET A 20 -8.81 -25.49 17.19
CA MET A 20 -8.94 -26.05 15.85
C MET A 20 -9.30 -27.53 15.87
N ILE A 21 -8.92 -28.29 16.91
CA ILE A 21 -9.43 -29.66 17.12
C ILE A 21 -10.95 -29.64 17.32
N ILE A 22 -11.46 -28.76 18.18
CA ILE A 22 -12.91 -28.62 18.42
C ILE A 22 -13.63 -28.18 17.13
N VAL A 23 -13.07 -27.18 16.43
CA VAL A 23 -13.62 -26.69 15.16
C VAL A 23 -13.62 -27.80 14.11
N ALA A 24 -12.57 -28.62 14.02
CA ALA A 24 -12.51 -29.75 13.10
C ALA A 24 -13.59 -30.80 13.39
N PHE A 25 -13.83 -31.13 14.66
CA PHE A 25 -14.95 -32.01 15.04
C PHE A 25 -16.31 -31.44 14.63
N ILE A 26 -16.52 -30.13 14.81
CA ILE A 26 -17.74 -29.46 14.37
C ILE A 26 -17.88 -29.52 12.84
N LEU A 27 -16.82 -29.18 12.12
CA LEU A 27 -16.80 -29.19 10.65
C LEU A 27 -16.97 -30.60 10.08
N MET A 28 -16.55 -31.65 10.78
CA MET A 28 -16.79 -33.03 10.35
C MET A 28 -18.29 -33.36 10.20
N TYR A 29 -19.17 -32.67 10.93
CA TYR A 29 -20.62 -32.83 10.78
C TYR A 29 -21.26 -31.74 9.90
N ILE A 30 -20.80 -30.49 10.03
CA ILE A 30 -21.38 -29.35 9.28
C ILE A 30 -20.96 -29.37 7.82
N TRP A 31 -19.69 -29.63 7.52
CA TRP A 31 -19.16 -29.55 6.16
C TRP A 31 -19.81 -30.57 5.20
N PRO A 32 -20.04 -31.84 5.57
CA PRO A 32 -20.78 -32.76 4.71
C PRO A 32 -22.19 -32.29 4.35
N VAL A 33 -22.88 -31.58 5.26
CA VAL A 33 -24.22 -31.02 4.98
C VAL A 33 -24.12 -29.89 3.97
N ILE A 34 -23.16 -28.97 4.14
CA ILE A 34 -22.92 -27.87 3.20
C ILE A 34 -22.50 -28.40 1.84
N TYR A 35 -21.50 -29.28 1.80
CA TYR A 35 -20.99 -29.88 0.58
C TYR A 35 -22.06 -30.71 -0.14
N GLY A 36 -22.82 -31.53 0.60
CA GLY A 36 -23.95 -32.28 0.05
C GLY A 36 -25.04 -31.38 -0.53
N GLY A 37 -25.31 -30.23 0.11
CA GLY A 37 -26.21 -29.21 -0.42
C GLY A 37 -25.72 -28.61 -1.74
N LEU A 38 -24.42 -28.29 -1.84
CA LEU A 38 -23.80 -27.79 -3.07
C LEU A 38 -23.79 -28.82 -4.20
N VAL A 39 -23.51 -30.09 -3.89
CA VAL A 39 -23.59 -31.20 -4.85
C VAL A 39 -25.02 -31.35 -5.34
N SER A 40 -26.00 -31.41 -4.43
CA SER A 40 -27.43 -31.52 -4.79
C SER A 40 -27.90 -30.36 -5.67
N PHE A 41 -27.45 -29.14 -5.34
CA PHE A 41 -27.71 -27.96 -6.17
C PHE A 41 -27.10 -28.11 -7.57
N GLY A 42 -25.82 -28.48 -7.67
CA GLY A 42 -25.16 -28.67 -8.95
C GLY A 42 -25.80 -29.79 -9.79
N GLU A 43 -26.16 -30.91 -9.17
CA GLU A 43 -26.89 -32.00 -9.82
C GLU A 43 -28.27 -31.57 -10.31
N SER A 44 -28.96 -30.68 -9.59
CA SER A 44 -30.28 -30.18 -10.01
C SER A 44 -30.23 -29.35 -11.29
N ILE A 45 -29.08 -28.72 -11.60
CA ILE A 45 -28.93 -27.81 -12.75
C ILE A 45 -28.11 -28.41 -13.90
N LYS A 46 -27.37 -29.52 -13.70
CA LYS A 46 -26.43 -30.05 -14.71
C LYS A 46 -27.09 -30.49 -16.02
N ASP A 47 -28.35 -30.95 -15.94
CA ASP A 47 -29.11 -31.44 -17.09
C ASP A 47 -29.89 -30.33 -17.81
N MET A 48 -29.79 -29.07 -17.36
CA MET A 48 -30.47 -27.92 -17.95
C MET A 48 -29.75 -27.33 -19.19
N GLY A 49 -28.72 -28.01 -19.71
CA GLY A 49 -27.98 -27.56 -20.88
C GLY A 49 -27.32 -26.18 -20.70
N ALA A 50 -27.48 -25.29 -21.68
CA ALA A 50 -26.91 -23.95 -21.64
C ALA A 50 -27.44 -23.09 -20.47
N LEU A 51 -28.71 -23.26 -20.10
CA LEU A 51 -29.29 -22.58 -18.94
C LEU A 51 -28.59 -23.01 -17.65
N GLY A 52 -28.35 -24.31 -17.49
CA GLY A 52 -27.59 -24.86 -16.37
C GLY A 52 -26.18 -24.29 -16.29
N ALA A 53 -25.49 -24.17 -17.44
CA ALA A 53 -24.16 -23.58 -17.52
C ALA A 53 -24.15 -22.09 -17.11
N GLY A 54 -25.15 -21.32 -17.52
CA GLY A 54 -25.33 -19.93 -17.10
C GLY A 54 -25.59 -19.80 -15.59
N ILE A 55 -26.49 -20.63 -15.05
CA ILE A 55 -26.78 -20.66 -13.59
C ILE A 55 -25.52 -21.03 -12.81
N TYR A 56 -24.80 -22.06 -13.24
CA TYR A 56 -23.51 -22.45 -12.67
C TYR A 56 -22.55 -21.26 -12.62
N ALA A 57 -22.39 -20.53 -13.74
CA ALA A 57 -21.45 -19.42 -13.83
C ALA A 57 -21.84 -18.24 -12.93
N PHE A 58 -23.15 -17.96 -12.79
CA PHE A 58 -23.66 -16.97 -11.85
C PHE A 58 -23.23 -17.27 -10.41
N PHE A 59 -23.51 -18.50 -9.93
CA PHE A 59 -23.19 -18.91 -8.57
C PHE A 59 -21.70 -19.12 -8.36
N ASN A 60 -20.96 -19.56 -9.40
CA ASN A 60 -19.51 -19.63 -9.37
C ASN A 60 -18.92 -18.26 -8.99
N ARG A 61 -19.36 -17.17 -9.60
CA ARG A 61 -18.93 -15.81 -9.21
C ARG A 61 -19.44 -15.44 -7.82
N LEU A 62 -20.73 -15.61 -7.54
CA LEU A 62 -21.32 -15.17 -6.27
C LEU A 62 -20.68 -15.82 -5.03
N LEU A 63 -20.12 -17.02 -5.18
CA LEU A 63 -19.48 -17.79 -4.11
C LEU A 63 -17.98 -17.50 -3.93
N ILE A 64 -17.35 -16.65 -4.75
CA ILE A 64 -15.93 -16.29 -4.59
C ILE A 64 -15.63 -15.62 -3.24
N PRO A 65 -16.42 -14.64 -2.75
CA PRO A 65 -16.11 -13.95 -1.48
C PRO A 65 -16.03 -14.88 -0.26
N VAL A 66 -16.63 -16.07 -0.35
CA VAL A 66 -16.65 -17.09 0.71
C VAL A 66 -15.83 -18.34 0.36
N GLY A 67 -15.13 -18.34 -0.78
CA GLY A 67 -14.31 -19.47 -1.25
C GLY A 67 -15.10 -20.72 -1.67
N LEU A 68 -16.43 -20.72 -1.61
CA LEU A 68 -17.28 -21.89 -1.88
C LEU A 68 -17.41 -22.23 -3.37
N HIS A 69 -16.94 -21.36 -4.27
CA HIS A 69 -16.93 -21.60 -5.71
C HIS A 69 -16.10 -22.84 -6.09
N HIS A 70 -15.04 -23.19 -5.34
CA HIS A 70 -14.28 -24.43 -5.56
C HIS A 70 -15.13 -25.68 -5.35
N ALA A 71 -16.00 -25.70 -4.34
CA ALA A 71 -16.90 -26.84 -4.10
C ALA A 71 -17.91 -27.00 -5.24
N LEU A 72 -18.41 -25.90 -5.80
CA LEU A 72 -19.25 -25.94 -7.00
C LEU A 72 -18.45 -26.39 -8.23
N ASN A 73 -17.21 -25.94 -8.39
CA ASN A 73 -16.32 -26.38 -9.47
C ASN A 73 -16.06 -27.88 -9.43
N SER A 74 -15.93 -28.48 -8.25
CA SER A 74 -15.79 -29.95 -8.11
C SER A 74 -16.92 -30.72 -8.78
N VAL A 75 -18.14 -30.19 -8.80
CA VAL A 75 -19.31 -30.82 -9.44
C VAL A 75 -19.23 -30.79 -10.96
N PHE A 76 -18.82 -29.66 -11.53
CA PHE A 76 -18.87 -29.41 -12.97
C PHE A 76 -17.55 -29.68 -13.68
N TRP A 77 -16.45 -29.14 -13.15
CA TRP A 77 -15.12 -29.29 -13.76
C TRP A 77 -14.49 -30.64 -13.47
N PHE A 78 -14.87 -31.28 -12.36
CA PHE A 78 -14.31 -32.56 -11.92
C PHE A 78 -15.39 -33.63 -11.73
N ASP A 79 -14.96 -34.86 -11.43
CA ASP A 79 -15.80 -36.06 -11.52
C ASP A 79 -16.69 -36.31 -10.28
N VAL A 80 -17.18 -35.26 -9.62
CA VAL A 80 -18.06 -35.44 -8.44
C VAL A 80 -19.48 -35.84 -8.85
N ALA A 81 -19.98 -35.36 -9.99
CA ALA A 81 -21.33 -35.64 -10.47
C ALA A 81 -21.37 -36.26 -11.88
N GLY A 82 -20.24 -36.85 -12.32
CA GLY A 82 -20.10 -37.52 -13.62
C GLY A 82 -19.95 -36.57 -14.82
N ILE A 83 -19.62 -35.30 -14.59
CA ILE A 83 -19.44 -34.30 -15.66
C ILE A 83 -17.97 -34.27 -16.10
N ASN A 84 -17.06 -34.05 -15.14
CA ASN A 84 -15.61 -34.11 -15.35
C ASN A 84 -15.13 -33.24 -16.53
N ASP A 85 -15.67 -32.01 -16.64
CA ASP A 85 -15.58 -31.20 -17.85
C ASP A 85 -14.14 -30.83 -18.23
N ILE A 86 -13.27 -30.50 -17.27
CA ILE A 86 -11.87 -30.14 -17.54
C ILE A 86 -11.08 -31.37 -18.00
N PRO A 87 -11.00 -32.49 -17.24
CA PRO A 87 -10.18 -33.63 -17.67
C PRO A 87 -10.67 -34.26 -18.97
N ASN A 88 -12.00 -34.35 -19.18
CA ASN A 88 -12.55 -34.87 -20.43
C ASN A 88 -12.24 -33.94 -21.61
N PHE A 89 -12.28 -32.61 -21.41
CA PHE A 89 -11.86 -31.67 -22.45
C PHE A 89 -10.37 -31.83 -22.79
N LEU A 90 -9.49 -31.80 -21.78
CA LEU A 90 -8.04 -31.86 -22.00
C LEU A 90 -7.56 -33.19 -22.62
N ALA A 91 -8.26 -34.29 -22.36
CA ALA A 91 -7.97 -35.58 -23.00
C ALA A 91 -8.30 -35.62 -24.51
N GLY A 92 -9.08 -34.65 -25.02
CA GLY A 92 -9.32 -34.45 -26.45
C GLY A 92 -9.83 -35.71 -27.14
N GLN A 93 -9.11 -36.17 -28.16
CA GLN A 93 -9.53 -37.32 -28.99
C GLN A 93 -9.69 -38.61 -28.14
N GLN A 94 -8.83 -38.81 -27.15
CA GLN A 94 -8.89 -40.00 -26.30
C GLN A 94 -10.21 -40.09 -25.53
N ALA A 95 -10.73 -38.97 -25.04
CA ALA A 95 -12.01 -38.93 -24.34
C ALA A 95 -13.20 -39.10 -25.29
N ILE A 96 -13.09 -38.62 -26.53
CA ILE A 96 -14.10 -38.87 -27.58
C ILE A 96 -14.18 -40.37 -27.87
N ASP A 97 -13.02 -41.00 -28.12
CA ASP A 97 -12.95 -42.43 -28.46
C ASP A 97 -13.43 -43.32 -27.31
N ALA A 98 -13.21 -42.89 -26.07
CA ALA A 98 -13.71 -43.56 -24.86
C ALA A 98 -15.20 -43.30 -24.56
N GLY A 99 -15.89 -42.44 -25.34
CA GLY A 99 -17.27 -42.05 -25.09
C GLY A 99 -17.47 -41.16 -23.85
N LEU A 100 -16.40 -40.57 -23.33
CA LEU A 100 -16.40 -39.70 -22.14
C LEU A 100 -16.60 -38.23 -22.50
N ALA A 101 -16.34 -37.83 -23.75
CA ALA A 101 -16.52 -36.47 -24.24
C ALA A 101 -17.42 -36.41 -25.48
N THR A 102 -18.19 -35.33 -25.59
CA THR A 102 -19.07 -35.08 -26.74
C THR A 102 -18.74 -33.70 -27.34
N VAL A 103 -18.46 -33.68 -28.64
CA VAL A 103 -18.17 -32.44 -29.40
C VAL A 103 -19.34 -31.48 -29.31
N GLY A 104 -19.07 -30.19 -29.02
CA GLY A 104 -20.10 -29.16 -28.81
C GLY A 104 -20.71 -29.14 -27.41
N VAL A 105 -20.40 -30.14 -26.58
CA VAL A 105 -20.98 -30.33 -25.23
C VAL A 105 -19.92 -30.23 -24.14
N THR A 106 -18.84 -30.99 -24.25
CA THR A 106 -17.73 -31.00 -23.28
C THR A 106 -16.94 -29.70 -23.42
N GLY A 107 -16.73 -28.98 -22.33
CA GLY A 107 -16.18 -27.62 -22.29
C GLY A 107 -17.25 -26.53 -22.10
N ARG A 108 -18.55 -26.88 -22.06
CA ARG A 108 -19.65 -25.90 -21.89
C ARG A 108 -19.58 -25.11 -20.59
N TYR A 109 -19.02 -25.69 -19.53
CA TYR A 109 -18.87 -25.06 -18.21
C TYR A 109 -17.56 -24.26 -18.09
N GLN A 110 -16.79 -24.19 -19.19
CA GLN A 110 -15.52 -23.46 -19.28
C GLN A 110 -15.60 -22.32 -20.29
N ALA A 111 -16.17 -22.56 -21.47
CA ALA A 111 -15.99 -21.70 -22.64
C ALA A 111 -16.39 -20.23 -22.45
N GLY A 112 -17.50 -19.96 -21.76
CA GLY A 112 -17.94 -18.57 -21.55
C GLY A 112 -17.15 -17.79 -20.51
N PHE A 113 -16.13 -18.39 -19.89
CA PHE A 113 -15.18 -17.68 -19.04
C PHE A 113 -14.24 -16.80 -19.87
N PHE A 114 -13.79 -17.28 -21.04
CA PHE A 114 -12.84 -16.56 -21.90
C PHE A 114 -13.31 -15.14 -22.28
N PRO A 115 -14.56 -14.93 -22.76
CA PRO A 115 -15.04 -13.58 -23.10
C PRO A 115 -15.01 -12.60 -21.91
N VAL A 116 -15.28 -13.08 -20.70
CA VAL A 116 -15.30 -12.22 -19.51
C VAL A 116 -13.89 -11.94 -19.00
N MET A 117 -13.07 -12.98 -18.82
CA MET A 117 -11.71 -12.83 -18.29
C MET A 117 -10.82 -12.01 -19.23
N MET A 118 -10.91 -12.29 -20.53
CA MET A 118 -10.05 -11.64 -21.51
C MET A 118 -10.53 -10.26 -21.96
N PHE A 119 -11.82 -9.95 -21.83
CA PHE A 119 -12.35 -8.72 -22.42
C PHE A 119 -13.32 -7.98 -21.52
N GLY A 120 -14.26 -8.68 -20.89
CA GLY A 120 -15.21 -8.07 -19.96
C GLY A 120 -14.51 -7.35 -18.80
N LEU A 121 -13.61 -8.05 -18.09
CA LEU A 121 -12.86 -7.51 -16.96
C LEU A 121 -11.90 -6.37 -17.37
N PRO A 122 -11.12 -6.46 -18.46
CA PRO A 122 -10.41 -5.30 -19.00
C PRO A 122 -11.33 -4.10 -19.34
N GLY A 123 -12.54 -4.35 -19.84
CA GLY A 123 -13.55 -3.32 -20.07
C GLY A 123 -14.01 -2.64 -18.76
N ALA A 124 -14.22 -3.42 -17.71
CA ALA A 124 -14.50 -2.91 -16.37
C ALA A 124 -13.33 -2.11 -15.79
N ALA A 125 -12.10 -2.61 -15.94
CA ALA A 125 -10.87 -1.95 -15.50
C ALA A 125 -10.74 -0.55 -16.13
N LEU A 126 -10.99 -0.46 -17.44
CA LEU A 126 -11.00 0.81 -18.16
C LEU A 126 -12.12 1.75 -17.68
N ALA A 127 -13.30 1.21 -17.36
CA ALA A 127 -14.39 2.00 -16.80
C ALA A 127 -14.05 2.57 -15.42
N ILE A 128 -13.46 1.77 -14.53
CA ILE A 128 -13.00 2.18 -13.19
C ILE A 128 -11.94 3.29 -13.32
N TYR A 129 -10.90 3.07 -14.14
CA TYR A 129 -9.87 4.08 -14.40
C TYR A 129 -10.44 5.40 -14.96
N HIS A 130 -11.40 5.34 -15.89
CA HIS A 130 -12.03 6.53 -16.43
C HIS A 130 -12.93 7.25 -15.42
N CYS A 131 -13.47 6.52 -14.44
CA CYS A 131 -14.32 7.06 -13.39
C CYS A 131 -13.53 7.59 -12.18
N ALA A 132 -12.24 7.28 -12.04
CA ALA A 132 -11.36 7.75 -10.98
C ALA A 132 -11.12 9.27 -11.04
N ARG A 133 -10.90 9.88 -9.86
CA ARG A 133 -10.56 11.30 -9.73
C ARG A 133 -9.19 11.59 -10.33
N LYS A 134 -8.95 12.85 -10.73
CA LYS A 134 -7.74 13.23 -11.50
C LYS A 134 -6.46 12.97 -10.71
N GLU A 135 -6.50 13.27 -9.43
CA GLU A 135 -5.43 13.11 -8.44
C GLU A 135 -5.03 11.64 -8.21
N HIS A 136 -5.95 10.69 -8.37
CA HIS A 136 -5.69 9.26 -8.14
C HIS A 136 -5.51 8.44 -9.44
N LYS A 137 -5.65 9.07 -10.62
CA LYS A 137 -5.62 8.37 -11.91
C LYS A 137 -4.35 7.57 -12.16
N ALA A 138 -3.19 8.06 -11.72
CA ALA A 138 -1.93 7.35 -11.88
C ALA A 138 -1.91 6.04 -11.08
N LYS A 139 -2.30 6.09 -9.79
CA LYS A 139 -2.43 4.92 -8.92
C LYS A 139 -3.43 3.91 -9.47
N VAL A 140 -4.63 4.38 -9.84
CA VAL A 140 -5.68 3.51 -10.39
C VAL A 140 -5.26 2.90 -11.73
N ALA A 141 -4.55 3.64 -12.59
CA ALA A 141 -4.05 3.10 -13.85
C ALA A 141 -3.12 1.90 -13.61
N GLY A 142 -2.20 2.01 -12.65
CA GLY A 142 -1.29 0.91 -12.30
C GLY A 142 -2.05 -0.36 -11.89
N ILE A 143 -2.95 -0.23 -10.92
CA ILE A 143 -3.72 -1.37 -10.37
C ILE A 143 -4.63 -1.98 -11.45
N MET A 144 -5.39 -1.14 -12.18
CA MET A 144 -6.32 -1.61 -13.20
C MET A 144 -5.62 -2.24 -14.39
N MET A 145 -4.46 -1.71 -14.80
CA MET A 145 -3.68 -2.29 -15.89
C MET A 145 -3.06 -3.63 -15.50
N ALA A 146 -2.48 -3.73 -14.31
CA ALA A 146 -1.91 -4.98 -13.81
C ALA A 146 -3.00 -6.07 -13.69
N GLY A 147 -4.14 -5.75 -13.06
CA GLY A 147 -5.25 -6.69 -12.92
C GLY A 147 -5.88 -7.08 -14.27
N ALA A 148 -6.07 -6.13 -15.19
CA ALA A 148 -6.59 -6.41 -16.53
C ALA A 148 -5.62 -7.28 -17.35
N PHE A 149 -4.31 -7.04 -17.24
CA PHE A 149 -3.30 -7.85 -17.92
C PHE A 149 -3.25 -9.26 -17.37
N ALA A 150 -3.29 -9.44 -16.03
CA ALA A 150 -3.35 -10.75 -15.40
C ALA A 150 -4.62 -11.52 -15.86
N ALA A 151 -5.79 -10.88 -15.79
CA ALA A 151 -7.05 -11.48 -16.23
C ALA A 151 -7.02 -11.86 -17.72
N PHE A 152 -6.47 -10.99 -18.58
CA PHE A 152 -6.34 -11.26 -20.00
C PHE A 152 -5.37 -12.39 -20.31
N PHE A 153 -4.18 -12.34 -19.74
CA PHE A 153 -3.09 -13.20 -20.12
C PHE A 153 -3.21 -14.59 -19.49
N THR A 154 -3.44 -14.65 -18.18
CA THR A 154 -3.48 -15.90 -17.40
C THR A 154 -4.88 -16.33 -17.03
N GLY A 155 -5.88 -15.44 -17.08
CA GLY A 155 -7.23 -15.74 -16.60
C GLY A 155 -7.39 -15.60 -15.08
N ILE A 156 -6.38 -15.09 -14.37
CA ILE A 156 -6.48 -14.79 -12.93
C ILE A 156 -7.24 -13.47 -12.77
N THR A 157 -8.39 -13.50 -12.13
CA THR A 157 -9.33 -12.36 -12.10
C THR A 157 -9.38 -11.65 -10.76
N GLU A 158 -8.93 -12.33 -9.71
CA GLU A 158 -8.96 -11.84 -8.34
C GLU A 158 -8.36 -10.42 -8.29
N PRO A 159 -7.11 -10.15 -8.76
CA PRO A 159 -6.49 -8.81 -8.84
C PRO A 159 -7.38 -7.66 -9.26
N LEU A 160 -8.34 -7.93 -10.13
CA LEU A 160 -9.30 -6.92 -10.53
C LEU A 160 -10.61 -7.00 -9.75
N GLU A 161 -11.12 -8.21 -9.50
CA GLU A 161 -12.41 -8.42 -8.83
C GLU A 161 -12.39 -7.90 -7.38
N PHE A 162 -11.34 -8.16 -6.59
CA PHE A 162 -11.38 -7.73 -5.18
C PHE A 162 -11.24 -6.22 -5.03
N SER A 163 -10.70 -5.53 -6.04
CA SER A 163 -10.60 -4.06 -6.03
C SER A 163 -11.96 -3.36 -6.12
N PHE A 164 -13.06 -4.07 -6.38
CA PHE A 164 -14.38 -3.46 -6.39
C PHE A 164 -15.46 -4.29 -5.70
N MET A 165 -15.24 -5.59 -5.45
CA MET A 165 -16.30 -6.44 -4.91
C MET A 165 -16.79 -6.02 -3.53
N PHE A 166 -15.90 -5.48 -2.70
CA PHE A 166 -16.22 -5.10 -1.32
C PHE A 166 -16.67 -3.64 -1.21
N VAL A 167 -16.05 -2.76 -1.99
CA VAL A 167 -16.37 -1.31 -2.01
C VAL A 167 -17.59 -0.98 -2.88
N ALA A 168 -17.88 -1.81 -3.89
CA ALA A 168 -19.02 -1.66 -4.79
C ALA A 168 -19.71 -3.01 -5.10
N PRO A 169 -20.37 -3.66 -4.11
CA PRO A 169 -20.97 -4.99 -4.27
C PRO A 169 -22.00 -5.09 -5.41
N VAL A 170 -22.67 -3.98 -5.74
CA VAL A 170 -23.61 -3.91 -6.88
C VAL A 170 -22.90 -4.23 -8.21
N LEU A 171 -21.67 -3.74 -8.41
CA LEU A 171 -20.89 -4.06 -9.61
C LEU A 171 -20.49 -5.53 -9.64
N TYR A 172 -20.28 -6.14 -8.48
CA TYR A 172 -19.96 -7.56 -8.38
C TYR A 172 -21.14 -8.46 -8.74
N VAL A 173 -22.34 -8.13 -8.27
CA VAL A 173 -23.57 -8.83 -8.67
C VAL A 173 -23.82 -8.68 -10.17
N ILE A 174 -23.63 -7.48 -10.71
CA ILE A 174 -23.71 -7.24 -12.17
C ILE A 174 -22.69 -8.10 -12.91
N HIS A 175 -21.44 -8.14 -12.44
CA HIS A 175 -20.40 -9.00 -13.00
C HIS A 175 -20.80 -10.47 -13.00
N ALA A 176 -21.39 -10.98 -11.91
CA ALA A 176 -21.90 -12.35 -11.83
C ALA A 176 -23.01 -12.63 -12.85
N PHE A 177 -23.93 -11.69 -13.06
CA PHE A 177 -24.95 -11.82 -14.11
C PHE A 177 -24.37 -11.80 -15.51
N LEU A 178 -23.42 -10.90 -15.79
CA LEU A 178 -22.75 -10.85 -17.07
C LEU A 178 -21.96 -12.14 -17.34
N MET A 179 -21.34 -12.72 -16.32
CA MET A 179 -20.71 -14.05 -16.40
C MET A 179 -21.72 -15.14 -16.77
N ALA A 180 -22.87 -15.16 -16.12
CA ALA A 180 -23.96 -16.08 -16.42
C ALA A 180 -24.41 -15.98 -17.88
N ILE A 181 -24.60 -14.76 -18.38
CA ILE A 181 -24.98 -14.49 -19.77
C ILE A 181 -23.88 -14.94 -20.73
N SER A 182 -22.61 -14.69 -20.39
CA SER A 182 -21.48 -15.10 -21.22
C SER A 182 -21.43 -16.62 -21.42
N VAL A 183 -21.54 -17.37 -20.32
CA VAL A 183 -21.53 -18.84 -20.35
C VAL A 183 -22.78 -19.39 -21.00
N TYR A 184 -23.95 -18.80 -20.74
CA TYR A 184 -25.17 -19.18 -21.44
C TYR A 184 -25.06 -19.01 -22.95
N ILE A 185 -24.53 -17.87 -23.44
CA ILE A 185 -24.37 -17.62 -24.88
C ILE A 185 -23.38 -18.61 -25.49
N ALA A 186 -22.20 -18.78 -24.89
CA ALA A 186 -21.18 -19.69 -25.40
C ALA A 186 -21.71 -21.14 -25.47
N ALA A 187 -22.38 -21.59 -24.42
CA ALA A 187 -22.99 -22.93 -24.37
C ALA A 187 -24.15 -23.09 -25.37
N SER A 188 -25.01 -22.07 -25.53
CA SER A 188 -26.15 -22.13 -26.47
C SER A 188 -25.70 -22.17 -27.93
N MET A 189 -24.59 -21.49 -28.24
CA MET A 189 -24.04 -21.40 -29.59
C MET A 189 -23.01 -22.50 -29.89
N GLU A 190 -22.74 -23.37 -28.91
CA GLU A 190 -21.69 -24.41 -28.95
C GLU A 190 -20.33 -23.83 -29.32
N TRP A 191 -20.04 -22.62 -28.82
CA TRP A 191 -18.71 -22.02 -28.91
C TRP A 191 -17.88 -22.59 -27.77
N ILE A 192 -17.12 -23.64 -28.06
CA ILE A 192 -16.43 -24.44 -27.07
C ILE A 192 -14.93 -24.17 -27.13
N SER A 193 -14.39 -23.84 -25.96
CA SER A 193 -12.98 -23.91 -25.59
C SER A 193 -12.91 -24.34 -24.13
N GLY A 194 -11.79 -24.91 -23.72
CA GLY A 194 -11.55 -25.30 -22.33
C GLY A 194 -10.21 -24.77 -21.83
N PHE A 195 -9.93 -24.97 -20.55
CA PHE A 195 -8.70 -24.53 -19.91
C PHE A 195 -8.17 -25.59 -18.95
N GLY A 196 -6.84 -25.59 -18.75
CA GLY A 196 -6.18 -26.41 -17.74
C GLY A 196 -5.85 -25.63 -16.46
N PHE A 197 -5.67 -24.31 -16.59
CA PHE A 197 -5.38 -23.43 -15.46
C PHE A 197 -6.53 -22.44 -15.23
N SER A 198 -6.78 -21.52 -16.17
CA SER A 198 -7.90 -20.57 -16.14
C SER A 198 -8.29 -20.14 -17.55
N ALA A 199 -9.22 -19.19 -17.76
CA ALA A 199 -9.69 -18.82 -19.10
C ALA A 199 -8.93 -17.62 -19.70
N GLY A 200 -7.60 -17.64 -19.62
CA GLY A 200 -6.72 -16.61 -20.19
C GLY A 200 -6.34 -16.84 -21.65
N LEU A 201 -5.62 -15.88 -22.24
CA LEU A 201 -5.10 -15.96 -23.60
C LEU A 201 -4.25 -17.22 -23.82
N VAL A 202 -3.41 -17.58 -22.83
CA VAL A 202 -2.53 -18.75 -22.91
C VAL A 202 -3.35 -20.04 -23.06
N ASP A 203 -4.34 -20.25 -22.19
CA ASP A 203 -5.22 -21.41 -22.26
C ASP A 203 -6.02 -21.45 -23.57
N MET A 204 -6.53 -20.31 -24.06
CA MET A 204 -7.25 -20.27 -25.33
C MET A 204 -6.36 -20.68 -26.51
N PHE A 205 -5.12 -20.18 -26.53
CA PHE A 205 -4.16 -20.55 -27.57
C PHE A 205 -3.82 -22.04 -27.52
N LEU A 206 -3.57 -22.58 -26.32
CA LEU A 206 -3.25 -24.01 -26.14
C LEU A 206 -4.44 -24.91 -26.50
N SER A 207 -5.65 -24.52 -26.12
CA SER A 207 -6.89 -25.27 -26.38
C SER A 207 -7.37 -25.19 -27.83
N SER A 208 -6.88 -24.23 -28.63
CA SER A 208 -7.32 -24.00 -30.01
C SER A 208 -7.15 -25.22 -30.94
N ARG A 209 -6.22 -26.14 -30.62
CA ARG A 209 -5.95 -27.37 -31.37
C ARG A 209 -6.66 -28.61 -30.82
N ASN A 210 -7.38 -28.47 -29.72
CA ASN A 210 -8.11 -29.57 -29.13
C ASN A 210 -9.28 -29.97 -30.05
N PRO A 211 -9.49 -31.26 -30.36
CA PRO A 211 -10.61 -31.69 -31.21
C PRO A 211 -12.00 -31.36 -30.63
N LEU A 212 -12.10 -31.11 -29.33
CA LEU A 212 -13.33 -30.66 -28.67
C LEU A 212 -13.54 -29.14 -28.78
N ALA A 213 -12.55 -28.36 -29.23
CA ALA A 213 -12.69 -26.92 -29.42
C ALA A 213 -13.52 -26.62 -30.69
N VAL A 214 -14.74 -26.12 -30.50
CA VAL A 214 -15.70 -25.85 -31.57
C VAL A 214 -15.90 -24.35 -31.70
N LYS A 215 -15.60 -23.78 -32.88
CA LYS A 215 -15.77 -22.35 -33.18
C LYS A 215 -15.21 -21.43 -32.06
N TRP A 216 -14.13 -21.84 -31.39
CA TRP A 216 -13.57 -21.16 -30.22
C TRP A 216 -13.22 -19.68 -30.51
N TYR A 217 -12.87 -19.34 -31.75
CA TYR A 217 -12.61 -17.96 -32.17
C TYR A 217 -13.84 -17.03 -32.02
N MET A 218 -15.05 -17.58 -31.99
CA MET A 218 -16.26 -16.78 -31.71
C MET A 218 -16.30 -16.27 -30.27
N LEU A 219 -15.57 -16.91 -29.34
CA LEU A 219 -15.38 -16.40 -27.98
C LEU A 219 -14.60 -15.08 -27.97
N ILE A 220 -13.73 -14.84 -28.95
CA ILE A 220 -13.06 -13.55 -29.13
C ILE A 220 -14.06 -12.48 -29.57
N VAL A 221 -14.93 -12.83 -30.53
CA VAL A 221 -15.99 -11.91 -31.01
C VAL A 221 -16.95 -11.57 -29.87
N GLN A 222 -17.39 -12.58 -29.11
CA GLN A 222 -18.17 -12.40 -27.90
C GLN A 222 -17.41 -11.54 -26.89
N GLY A 223 -16.13 -11.81 -26.69
CA GLY A 223 -15.26 -11.04 -25.81
C GLY A 223 -15.22 -9.56 -26.15
N ILE A 224 -14.99 -9.21 -27.42
CA ILE A 224 -15.00 -7.81 -27.87
C ILE A 224 -16.35 -7.15 -27.58
N ALA A 225 -17.48 -7.82 -27.85
CA ALA A 225 -18.79 -7.29 -27.48
C ALA A 225 -18.91 -7.09 -25.96
N PHE A 226 -18.44 -8.06 -25.18
CA PHE A 226 -18.43 -8.02 -23.72
C PHE A 226 -17.53 -6.91 -23.16
N PHE A 227 -16.42 -6.56 -23.80
CA PHE A 227 -15.61 -5.40 -23.43
C PHE A 227 -16.45 -4.12 -23.41
N PHE A 228 -17.19 -3.85 -24.49
CA PHE A 228 -18.03 -2.66 -24.58
C PHE A 228 -19.22 -2.71 -23.63
N ILE A 229 -19.83 -3.89 -23.45
CA ILE A 229 -20.94 -4.09 -22.50
C ILE A 229 -20.47 -3.82 -21.07
N TYR A 230 -19.36 -4.44 -20.64
CA TYR A 230 -18.78 -4.22 -19.33
C TYR A 230 -18.38 -2.76 -19.13
N TYR A 231 -17.66 -2.17 -20.09
CA TYR A 231 -17.27 -0.76 -20.03
C TYR A 231 -18.48 0.17 -19.85
N GLY A 232 -19.51 -0.01 -20.69
CA GLY A 232 -20.71 0.81 -20.66
C GLY A 232 -21.50 0.65 -19.36
N ILE A 233 -21.76 -0.59 -18.94
CA ILE A 233 -22.54 -0.88 -17.73
C ILE A 233 -21.79 -0.43 -16.48
N PHE A 234 -20.50 -0.73 -16.36
CA PHE A 234 -19.71 -0.31 -15.21
C PHE A 234 -19.65 1.21 -15.14
N ARG A 235 -19.28 1.89 -16.23
CA ARG A 235 -19.19 3.36 -16.25
C ARG A 235 -20.54 4.01 -15.92
N PHE A 236 -21.62 3.51 -16.52
CA PHE A 236 -22.97 4.00 -16.21
C PHE A 236 -23.31 3.80 -14.74
N THR A 237 -23.13 2.60 -14.20
CA THR A 237 -23.50 2.27 -12.82
C THR A 237 -22.65 3.06 -11.82
N ILE A 238 -21.34 3.16 -12.03
CA ILE A 238 -20.41 3.92 -11.17
C ILE A 238 -20.81 5.39 -11.14
N THR A 239 -21.10 6.00 -12.30
CA THR A 239 -21.44 7.42 -12.37
C THR A 239 -22.88 7.71 -11.90
N LYS A 240 -23.85 6.86 -12.24
CA LYS A 240 -25.26 7.04 -11.89
C LYS A 240 -25.51 6.89 -10.40
N PHE A 241 -24.86 5.94 -9.75
CA PHE A 241 -25.03 5.65 -8.32
C PHE A 241 -23.89 6.19 -7.45
N ASN A 242 -22.95 6.93 -8.05
CA ASN A 242 -21.77 7.49 -7.38
C ASN A 242 -21.00 6.45 -6.54
N LEU A 243 -20.74 5.28 -7.13
CA LEU A 243 -20.07 4.19 -6.43
C LEU A 243 -18.61 4.55 -6.12
N LYS A 244 -18.14 4.13 -4.94
CA LYS A 244 -16.78 4.37 -4.43
C LYS A 244 -15.79 3.32 -4.93
N THR A 245 -15.67 3.20 -6.25
CA THR A 245 -14.64 2.36 -6.87
C THR A 245 -13.24 2.96 -6.63
N PRO A 246 -12.15 2.20 -6.83
CA PRO A 246 -10.79 2.67 -6.61
C PRO A 246 -10.51 4.06 -7.19
N GLY A 247 -9.99 4.95 -6.36
CA GLY A 247 -9.71 6.35 -6.70
C GLY A 247 -10.95 7.24 -6.83
N ARG A 248 -12.10 6.79 -6.31
CA ARG A 248 -13.31 7.60 -6.06
C ARG A 248 -13.70 7.66 -4.59
N GLU A 249 -12.89 7.09 -3.69
CA GLU A 249 -13.04 7.28 -2.25
C GLU A 249 -13.18 8.78 -1.92
N ASP A 250 -13.96 9.10 -0.90
CA ASP A 250 -13.95 10.47 -0.37
C ASP A 250 -12.60 10.72 0.29
N GLU A 251 -12.16 11.99 0.31
CA GLU A 251 -11.04 12.42 1.17
C GLU A 251 -11.50 12.30 2.63
N VAL A 252 -11.67 11.07 3.08
CA VAL A 252 -11.75 10.74 4.47
C VAL A 252 -10.30 10.61 4.86
N ALA A 253 -9.85 11.55 5.70
CA ALA A 253 -8.54 11.44 6.29
C ALA A 253 -8.47 10.06 6.94
N GLY A 254 -7.74 9.13 6.33
CA GLY A 254 -7.46 7.81 6.90
C GLY A 254 -8.32 6.62 6.50
N ASP A 255 -8.45 6.27 5.22
CA ASP A 255 -8.91 4.90 4.90
C ASP A 255 -8.29 4.31 3.61
N GLU A 256 -6.98 4.49 3.39
CA GLU A 256 -6.27 3.87 2.23
C GLU A 256 -5.88 2.39 2.46
N THR A 257 -6.62 1.60 3.25
CA THR A 257 -6.25 0.19 3.55
C THR A 257 -7.36 -0.83 3.33
N ALA A 258 -8.18 -0.62 2.32
CA ALA A 258 -9.00 -1.69 1.79
C ALA A 258 -8.94 -1.64 0.27
N ASP A 259 -7.94 -2.31 -0.30
CA ASP A 259 -8.07 -3.17 -1.47
C ASP A 259 -6.77 -3.97 -1.60
N GLY A 260 -6.86 -5.26 -1.27
CA GLY A 260 -5.72 -6.16 -1.26
C GLY A 260 -5.32 -6.55 -2.68
N TYR A 261 -4.38 -5.81 -3.26
CA TYR A 261 -3.44 -6.29 -4.27
C TYR A 261 -2.11 -5.59 -4.06
N ASP A 262 -1.25 -6.24 -3.28
CA ASP A 262 0.13 -5.85 -3.11
C ASP A 262 1.00 -6.96 -3.70
N GLU A 263 1.28 -6.85 -4.99
CA GLU A 263 2.43 -7.46 -5.66
C GLU A 263 3.08 -6.38 -6.54
N ASP A 264 3.81 -5.47 -5.90
CA ASP A 264 5.25 -5.25 -6.10
C ASP A 264 5.67 -3.99 -5.33
N ILE A 265 5.80 -4.12 -4.01
CA ILE A 265 6.73 -3.30 -3.23
C ILE A 265 7.83 -4.24 -2.80
N LYS A 266 9.04 -4.02 -3.32
CA LYS A 266 10.24 -4.76 -2.92
C LYS A 266 10.30 -4.82 -1.39
N ALA A 267 10.10 -6.02 -0.85
CA ALA A 267 10.31 -6.31 0.54
C ALA A 267 11.75 -5.93 0.91
N VAL A 268 11.90 -4.99 1.84
CA VAL A 268 13.12 -4.83 2.61
C VAL A 268 12.81 -5.35 4.02
N PRO A 269 13.55 -6.35 4.53
CA PRO A 269 13.37 -6.84 5.90
C PRO A 269 13.64 -5.67 6.86
N THR A 270 13.09 -5.61 8.08
CA THR A 270 13.77 -6.23 9.22
C THR A 270 12.88 -6.15 10.46
N ASN A 271 12.55 -7.32 11.00
CA ASN A 271 12.01 -7.51 12.35
C ASN A 271 13.10 -7.21 13.41
N SER A 272 13.44 -5.94 13.69
CA SER A 272 14.22 -5.62 14.89
C SER A 272 13.28 -5.21 16.03
N LYS A 273 13.48 -5.81 17.21
CA LYS A 273 12.55 -5.70 18.35
C LYS A 273 12.45 -4.27 18.91
N GLU A 274 13.49 -3.45 18.70
CA GLU A 274 13.58 -2.07 19.18
C GLU A 274 12.83 -1.09 18.27
N ALA A 275 12.92 -1.24 16.95
CA ALA A 275 12.16 -0.41 16.00
C ALA A 275 10.65 -0.56 16.22
N VAL A 276 10.18 -1.79 16.45
CA VAL A 276 8.78 -2.07 16.77
C VAL A 276 8.37 -1.47 18.13
N GLN A 277 9.27 -1.41 19.12
CA GLN A 277 8.98 -0.77 20.41
C GLN A 277 8.95 0.75 20.33
N GLN A 278 9.74 1.36 19.45
CA GLN A 278 9.70 2.80 19.22
C GLN A 278 8.43 3.20 18.46
N GLU A 279 8.07 2.45 17.42
CA GLU A 279 6.79 2.59 16.72
C GLU A 279 5.60 2.45 17.69
N ALA A 280 5.65 1.47 18.59
CA ALA A 280 4.63 1.29 19.63
C ALA A 280 4.51 2.47 20.61
N ARG A 281 5.63 3.08 21.06
CA ARG A 281 5.60 4.29 21.91
C ARG A 281 4.90 5.44 21.20
N GLN A 282 5.18 5.62 19.91
CA GLN A 282 4.60 6.70 19.12
C GLN A 282 3.09 6.51 18.91
N TYR A 283 2.62 5.27 18.67
CA TYR A 283 1.19 5.00 18.62
C TYR A 283 0.47 5.15 19.97
N ILE A 284 1.12 4.84 21.10
CA ILE A 284 0.57 5.15 22.44
C ILE A 284 0.45 6.67 22.61
N ALA A 285 1.46 7.44 22.21
CA ALA A 285 1.40 8.89 22.27
C ALA A 285 0.27 9.46 21.39
N ALA A 286 0.09 8.91 20.19
CA ALA A 286 -0.95 9.34 19.25
C ALA A 286 -2.38 9.17 19.79
N VAL A 287 -2.62 8.16 20.64
CA VAL A 287 -3.94 7.93 21.23
C VAL A 287 -4.16 8.68 22.55
N GLY A 288 -3.35 9.68 22.86
CA GLY A 288 -3.46 10.46 24.11
C GLY A 288 -2.61 9.90 25.25
N GLY A 289 -1.60 9.10 24.93
CA GLY A 289 -0.65 8.56 25.90
C GLY A 289 -1.19 7.40 26.73
N SER A 290 -0.36 6.89 27.64
CA SER A 290 -0.71 5.81 28.55
C SER A 290 -1.92 6.14 29.42
N ASP A 291 -2.08 7.40 29.79
CA ASP A 291 -3.17 7.84 30.67
C ASP A 291 -4.52 7.74 29.98
N ASN A 292 -4.58 7.87 28.66
CA ASN A 292 -5.80 7.70 27.90
C ASN A 292 -6.07 6.23 27.53
N LEU A 293 -5.07 5.34 27.56
CA LEU A 293 -5.18 3.98 27.04
C LEU A 293 -5.61 2.99 28.14
N THR A 294 -6.76 2.33 27.96
CA THR A 294 -7.34 1.39 28.94
C THR A 294 -7.29 -0.07 28.48
N GLY A 295 -7.10 -0.31 27.19
CA GLY A 295 -6.93 -1.65 26.64
C GLY A 295 -6.25 -1.63 25.29
N ILE A 296 -5.41 -2.64 25.05
CA ILE A 296 -4.69 -2.82 23.78
C ILE A 296 -5.00 -4.21 23.25
N ASP A 297 -5.56 -4.25 22.06
CA ASP A 297 -5.79 -5.44 21.27
C ASP A 297 -5.41 -5.17 19.80
N ALA A 298 -5.36 -6.21 18.97
CA ALA A 298 -5.11 -6.06 17.55
C ALA A 298 -5.88 -7.10 16.72
N CYS A 299 -6.06 -6.78 15.45
CA CYS A 299 -6.45 -7.72 14.41
C CYS A 299 -5.44 -7.62 13.26
N ILE A 300 -5.68 -8.37 12.18
CA ILE A 300 -4.73 -8.51 11.06
C ILE A 300 -4.13 -7.16 10.62
N THR A 301 -4.94 -6.13 10.40
CA THR A 301 -4.45 -4.82 9.93
C THR A 301 -4.65 -3.65 10.89
N ARG A 302 -5.27 -3.86 12.06
CA ARG A 302 -5.74 -2.77 12.93
C ARG A 302 -5.33 -2.97 14.39
N LEU A 303 -4.78 -1.92 15.00
CA LEU A 303 -4.68 -1.77 16.45
C LEU A 303 -6.06 -1.42 17.00
N ARG A 304 -6.58 -2.21 17.95
CA ARG A 304 -7.87 -2.02 18.61
C ARG A 304 -7.62 -1.52 20.03
N LEU A 305 -7.85 -0.24 20.25
CA LEU A 305 -7.45 0.46 21.45
C LEU A 305 -8.70 0.92 22.21
N ASN A 306 -8.87 0.45 23.44
CA ASN A 306 -9.85 1.03 24.35
C ASN A 306 -9.19 2.23 25.02
N VAL A 307 -9.88 3.36 24.97
CA VAL A 307 -9.38 4.64 25.50
C VAL A 307 -10.40 5.24 26.48
N LYS A 308 -9.96 6.17 27.32
CA LYS A 308 -10.88 6.90 28.22
C LYS A 308 -11.68 7.94 27.44
N ASP A 309 -11.03 8.61 26.50
CA ASP A 309 -11.64 9.60 25.61
C ASP A 309 -11.08 9.49 24.18
N ALA A 310 -11.96 9.18 23.22
CA ALA A 310 -11.59 9.08 21.82
C ALA A 310 -11.33 10.45 21.17
N SER A 311 -11.81 11.55 21.75
CA SER A 311 -11.62 12.89 21.18
C SER A 311 -10.17 13.38 21.25
N VAL A 312 -9.41 12.93 22.24
CA VAL A 312 -7.99 13.30 22.42
C VAL A 312 -7.03 12.50 21.55
N VAL A 313 -7.55 11.56 20.74
CA VAL A 313 -6.73 10.84 19.76
C VAL A 313 -6.37 11.76 18.60
N ASN A 314 -5.08 11.82 18.27
CA ASN A 314 -4.55 12.65 17.20
C ASN A 314 -4.42 11.84 15.89
N ASP A 315 -5.44 11.98 15.04
CA ASP A 315 -5.53 11.24 13.77
C ASP A 315 -4.43 11.60 12.78
N ALA A 316 -4.02 12.88 12.75
CA ALA A 316 -2.99 13.37 11.84
C ALA A 316 -1.63 12.77 12.20
N TYR A 317 -1.30 12.75 13.49
CA TYR A 317 -0.07 12.13 13.98
C TYR A 317 -0.09 10.62 13.78
N ALA A 318 -1.20 9.94 14.07
CA ALA A 318 -1.33 8.50 13.79
C ALA A 318 -1.11 8.19 12.29
N LYS A 319 -1.62 9.01 11.37
CA LYS A 319 -1.40 8.85 9.92
C LYS A 319 0.03 9.14 9.50
N HIS A 320 0.65 10.16 10.10
CA HIS A 320 2.06 10.49 9.87
C HIS A 320 2.99 9.35 10.27
N LEU A 321 2.64 8.58 11.31
CA LEU A 321 3.34 7.35 11.70
C LEU A 321 3.15 6.17 10.72
N GLY A 322 2.39 6.38 9.63
CA GLY A 322 2.11 5.36 8.62
C GLY A 322 0.80 4.63 8.83
N ALA A 323 -0.08 5.07 9.75
CA ALA A 323 -1.43 4.53 9.80
C ALA A 323 -2.21 5.00 8.58
N SER A 324 -2.77 4.06 7.85
CA SER A 324 -3.66 4.38 6.74
C SER A 324 -5.01 4.89 7.22
N GLY A 325 -5.31 4.82 8.52
CA GLY A 325 -6.58 5.29 9.09
C GLY A 325 -6.72 5.27 10.60
N VAL A 326 -7.62 6.10 11.14
CA VAL A 326 -8.04 6.11 12.56
C VAL A 326 -9.56 6.18 12.65
N ILE A 327 -10.20 5.15 13.23
CA ILE A 327 -11.66 5.00 13.32
C ILE A 327 -12.10 5.07 14.77
N ARG A 328 -13.08 5.93 15.09
CA ARG A 328 -13.70 6.00 16.42
C ARG A 328 -15.01 5.23 16.42
N LEU A 329 -15.09 4.10 17.12
CA LEU A 329 -16.32 3.30 17.22
C LEU A 329 -17.30 3.91 18.23
N ASN A 330 -16.77 4.48 19.30
CA ASN A 330 -17.51 5.25 20.31
C ASN A 330 -16.50 6.11 21.10
N LYS A 331 -16.96 6.79 22.16
CA LYS A 331 -16.13 7.67 23.00
C LYS A 331 -14.97 6.97 23.72
N GLN A 332 -14.97 5.64 23.77
CA GLN A 332 -14.00 4.83 24.53
C GLN A 332 -13.30 3.77 23.68
N SER A 333 -13.53 3.74 22.36
CA SER A 333 -12.98 2.71 21.49
C SER A 333 -12.53 3.29 20.15
N VAL A 334 -11.24 3.12 19.87
CA VAL A 334 -10.54 3.65 18.69
C VAL A 334 -9.77 2.54 18.00
N GLN A 335 -9.81 2.51 16.68
CA GLN A 335 -9.01 1.61 15.86
C GLN A 335 -8.01 2.40 15.01
N VAL A 336 -6.74 2.02 15.02
CA VAL A 336 -5.70 2.62 14.17
C VAL A 336 -5.25 1.57 13.15
N ILE A 337 -5.35 1.87 11.86
CA ILE A 337 -5.06 0.93 10.77
C ILE A 337 -3.60 1.06 10.38
N VAL A 338 -2.75 0.14 10.83
CA VAL A 338 -1.28 0.18 10.63
C VAL A 338 -0.78 -0.92 9.68
N GLY A 339 -1.71 -1.60 8.99
CA GLY A 339 -1.42 -2.72 8.11
C GLY A 339 -1.08 -4.01 8.86
N THR A 340 -0.54 -5.02 8.16
CA THR A 340 -0.27 -6.38 8.67
C THR A 340 0.65 -6.46 9.90
N ARG A 341 1.25 -5.33 10.30
CA ARG A 341 2.12 -5.17 11.46
C ARG A 341 1.36 -4.90 12.78
N ALA A 342 0.03 -4.79 12.75
CA ALA A 342 -0.78 -4.43 13.91
C ALA A 342 -0.56 -5.32 15.15
N GLU A 343 -0.49 -6.63 14.99
CA GLU A 343 -0.25 -7.56 16.11
C GLU A 343 1.13 -7.35 16.75
N ILE A 344 2.14 -7.05 15.92
CA ILE A 344 3.52 -6.86 16.36
C ILE A 344 3.63 -5.54 17.15
N VAL A 345 3.02 -4.47 16.64
CA VAL A 345 2.98 -3.17 17.31
C VAL A 345 2.16 -3.24 18.60
N ALA A 346 1.00 -3.89 18.63
CA ALA A 346 0.20 -4.05 19.86
C ALA A 346 0.96 -4.82 20.96
N SER A 347 1.68 -5.89 20.60
CA SER A 347 2.52 -6.61 21.56
C SER A 347 3.60 -5.69 22.13
N ALA A 348 4.25 -4.88 21.28
CA ALA A 348 5.27 -3.94 21.71
C ALA A 348 4.69 -2.79 22.55
N MET A 349 3.46 -2.33 22.29
CA MET A 349 2.81 -1.32 23.12
C MET A 349 2.57 -1.82 24.54
N ARG A 350 2.12 -3.08 24.71
CA ARG A 350 1.98 -3.69 26.03
C ARG A 350 3.32 -3.80 26.76
N ASP A 351 4.37 -4.20 26.05
CA ASP A 351 5.73 -4.29 26.61
C ASP A 351 6.25 -2.92 27.04
N VAL A 352 6.02 -1.89 26.24
CA VAL A 352 6.38 -0.48 26.51
C VAL A 352 5.64 0.04 27.74
N LEU A 353 4.33 -0.18 27.83
CA LEU A 353 3.54 0.27 28.99
C LEU A 353 3.94 -0.42 30.29
N ALA A 354 4.35 -1.69 30.22
CA ALA A 354 4.87 -2.41 31.37
C ALA A 354 6.22 -1.84 31.86
N GLN A 355 6.96 -1.14 31.00
CA GLN A 355 8.25 -0.50 31.33
C GLN A 355 8.08 0.93 31.85
N GLY A 356 6.96 1.59 31.57
CA GLY A 356 6.66 2.92 32.09
C GLY A 356 5.62 3.68 31.27
N PRO A 357 5.04 4.75 31.85
CA PRO A 357 4.05 5.57 31.16
C PRO A 357 4.69 6.34 29.99
N VAL A 358 3.90 6.50 28.94
CA VAL A 358 4.20 7.21 27.70
C VAL A 358 3.27 8.40 27.63
N ALA A 359 3.83 9.59 27.44
CA ALA A 359 3.04 10.81 27.36
C ALA A 359 2.20 10.87 26.08
N ALA A 360 1.10 11.63 26.13
CA ALA A 360 0.32 11.99 24.95
C ALA A 360 1.17 12.82 23.98
N TYR A 361 0.92 12.66 22.68
CA TYR A 361 1.50 13.54 21.68
C TYR A 361 0.91 14.94 21.80
N ALA A 362 1.76 15.96 21.91
CA ALA A 362 1.38 17.33 22.27
C ALA A 362 1.07 18.24 21.05
N GLY A 363 0.76 17.68 19.87
CA GLY A 363 0.39 18.46 18.68
C GLY A 363 -1.08 18.90 18.67
N ARG A 364 -1.35 20.15 18.25
CA ARG A 364 -2.65 20.84 18.30
C ARG A 364 -3.84 20.01 17.76
N HIS A 365 -4.86 19.83 18.60
CA HIS A 365 -6.22 19.48 18.18
C HIS A 365 -6.78 20.59 17.29
N THR A 366 -7.07 20.28 16.02
CA THR A 366 -7.88 21.15 15.16
C THR A 366 -9.27 20.53 15.06
N ASP A 367 -10.19 21.07 15.86
CA ASP A 367 -11.61 20.93 15.59
C ASP A 367 -11.93 21.65 14.28
N ASN A 368 -12.61 20.94 13.39
CA ASN A 368 -13.07 21.42 12.10
C ASN A 368 -14.04 22.61 12.24
N ALA A 369 -13.65 23.78 11.72
CA ALA A 369 -14.60 24.76 11.20
C ALA A 369 -13.94 25.59 10.08
N VAL A 370 -14.27 25.19 8.85
CA VAL A 370 -13.90 25.88 7.60
C VAL A 370 -14.63 27.22 7.51
N SER A 371 -13.89 28.30 7.27
CA SER A 371 -14.37 29.36 6.39
C SER A 371 -13.20 30.00 5.62
N THR A 372 -13.37 29.96 4.31
CA THR A 372 -12.55 30.47 3.22
C THR A 372 -12.45 32.00 3.24
N GLU A 373 -11.29 32.59 2.95
CA GLU A 373 -11.08 33.48 1.78
C GLU A 373 -9.66 34.10 1.68
N LYS A 374 -9.06 33.84 0.52
CA LYS A 374 -8.27 34.70 -0.41
C LYS A 374 -7.27 35.75 0.11
N THR A 375 -6.03 35.48 -0.29
CA THR A 375 -4.92 36.33 -0.77
C THR A 375 -5.12 37.86 -0.81
N SER A 376 -4.24 38.58 -0.11
CA SER A 376 -3.68 39.87 -0.56
C SER A 376 -2.29 40.09 0.04
N GLU A 377 -1.32 40.37 -0.81
CA GLU A 377 0.00 40.91 -0.45
C GLU A 377 -0.13 42.31 0.17
N LYS A 378 0.62 42.61 1.25
CA LYS A 378 1.61 43.72 1.31
C LYS A 378 2.24 43.94 2.70
N GLN A 379 3.55 44.18 2.63
CA GLN A 379 4.37 45.14 3.40
C GLN A 379 4.83 44.82 4.83
N THR A 380 6.12 44.47 4.89
CA THR A 380 7.17 44.92 5.83
C THR A 380 6.73 45.82 6.98
N ASN A 381 6.80 45.28 8.19
CA ASN A 381 7.27 46.00 9.36
C ASN A 381 8.50 45.28 9.91
N ASN A 382 9.57 46.06 10.12
CA ASN A 382 10.84 45.69 10.73
C ASN A 382 10.65 45.44 12.22
N ASP A 383 10.48 44.18 12.62
CA ASP A 383 10.93 43.69 13.93
C ASP A 383 11.19 42.17 13.90
N ALA A 384 11.61 41.65 12.74
CA ALA A 384 12.02 40.25 12.62
C ALA A 384 13.29 40.06 13.45
N LYS A 385 13.21 39.27 14.53
CA LYS A 385 14.31 39.09 15.48
C LYS A 385 15.21 37.98 14.96
N VAL A 386 16.51 38.25 14.86
CA VAL A 386 17.49 37.20 14.56
C VAL A 386 17.50 36.21 15.73
N ILE A 387 17.09 34.98 15.45
CA ILE A 387 17.06 33.90 16.44
C ILE A 387 18.24 32.93 16.29
N LEU A 388 18.90 32.90 15.13
CA LEU A 388 20.07 32.07 14.89
C LEU A 388 20.95 32.68 13.80
N GLU A 389 22.25 32.67 14.04
CA GLU A 389 23.28 32.95 13.02
C GLU A 389 23.95 31.63 12.66
N MET A 390 23.86 31.26 11.39
CA MET A 390 24.44 30.02 10.87
C MET A 390 25.86 30.31 10.39
N VAL A 391 26.86 29.54 10.83
CA VAL A 391 28.23 29.64 10.31
C VAL A 391 28.52 28.53 9.31
N ALA A 392 29.50 28.76 8.44
CA ALA A 392 29.91 27.76 7.45
C ALA A 392 30.38 26.48 8.16
N PRO A 393 29.81 25.30 7.81
CA PRO A 393 30.24 24.03 8.38
C PRO A 393 31.60 23.55 7.83
N PHE A 394 32.05 24.07 6.70
CA PHE A 394 33.35 23.76 6.09
C PHE A 394 33.81 24.91 5.20
N ASP A 395 35.10 24.95 4.88
CA ASP A 395 35.65 25.89 3.90
C ASP A 395 35.10 25.54 2.52
N GLY A 396 34.80 26.55 1.70
CA GLY A 396 34.36 26.29 0.33
C GLY A 396 33.78 27.50 -0.39
N GLU A 397 33.29 27.24 -1.60
CA GLU A 397 32.61 28.24 -2.42
C GLU A 397 31.10 28.11 -2.28
N VAL A 398 30.40 29.21 -2.00
CA VAL A 398 28.95 29.22 -1.91
C VAL A 398 28.33 29.07 -3.30
N VAL A 399 27.35 28.20 -3.39
CA VAL A 399 26.51 27.93 -4.55
C VAL A 399 25.05 28.24 -4.15
N ALA A 400 24.31 28.92 -5.02
CA ALA A 400 22.91 29.19 -4.75
C ALA A 400 22.11 27.86 -4.75
N LEU A 401 21.12 27.74 -3.85
CA LEU A 401 20.38 26.49 -3.66
C LEU A 401 19.69 26.02 -4.96
N LYS A 402 19.17 26.96 -5.76
CA LYS A 402 18.58 26.71 -7.09
C LYS A 402 19.54 26.09 -8.13
N ASP A 403 20.86 26.25 -7.93
CA ASP A 403 21.89 25.77 -8.84
C ASP A 403 22.45 24.40 -8.38
N VAL A 404 21.86 23.81 -7.33
CA VAL A 404 22.18 22.45 -6.87
C VAL A 404 21.62 21.43 -7.87
N PRO A 405 22.41 20.44 -8.34
CA PRO A 405 21.99 19.46 -9.34
C PRO A 405 21.12 18.32 -8.74
N ASP A 406 20.10 18.70 -7.96
CA ASP A 406 19.10 17.84 -7.34
C ASP A 406 17.77 18.60 -7.16
N GLU A 407 16.66 18.03 -7.65
CA GLU A 407 15.35 18.71 -7.69
C GLU A 407 14.73 18.89 -6.30
N ALA A 408 15.01 18.00 -5.35
CA ALA A 408 14.45 18.11 -4.00
C ALA A 408 15.04 19.32 -3.26
N PHE A 409 16.34 19.56 -3.44
CA PHE A 409 17.01 20.72 -2.85
C PHE A 409 16.79 22.01 -3.66
N SER A 410 16.92 21.98 -4.99
CA SER A 410 16.81 23.19 -5.82
C SER A 410 15.40 23.77 -5.91
N SER A 411 14.36 22.96 -5.65
CA SER A 411 12.96 23.43 -5.58
C SER A 411 12.56 24.03 -4.24
N GLY A 412 13.38 23.88 -3.19
CA GLY A 412 13.10 24.34 -1.83
C GLY A 412 12.11 23.46 -1.05
N VAL A 413 11.65 22.33 -1.61
CA VAL A 413 10.69 21.42 -0.96
C VAL A 413 11.25 20.78 0.32
N VAL A 414 12.56 20.56 0.39
CA VAL A 414 13.22 19.98 1.58
C VAL A 414 13.54 21.04 2.64
N GLY A 415 13.58 22.32 2.26
CA GLY A 415 13.94 23.43 3.13
C GLY A 415 14.62 24.59 2.39
N ASP A 416 14.87 25.69 3.11
CA ASP A 416 15.51 26.91 2.57
C ASP A 416 16.93 27.11 3.14
N GLY A 417 17.81 27.76 2.37
CA GLY A 417 19.21 27.98 2.75
C GLY A 417 20.14 28.17 1.55
N LEU A 418 21.35 27.61 1.61
CA LEU A 418 22.32 27.65 0.53
C LEU A 418 23.04 26.32 0.35
N ALA A 419 23.91 26.22 -0.65
CA ALA A 419 24.84 25.10 -0.78
C ALA A 419 26.29 25.58 -0.80
N ILE A 420 27.22 24.72 -0.41
CA ILE A 420 28.66 25.01 -0.40
C ILE A 420 29.39 23.89 -1.13
N LYS A 421 30.35 24.24 -1.99
CA LYS A 421 31.30 23.28 -2.56
C LYS A 421 32.54 23.20 -1.66
N PRO A 422 32.75 22.10 -0.93
CA PRO A 422 33.77 22.00 0.12
C PRO A 422 35.20 21.99 -0.43
N THR A 423 36.10 22.69 0.26
CA THR A 423 37.55 22.66 0.05
C THR A 423 38.32 22.16 1.26
N SER A 424 37.69 22.06 2.45
CA SER A 424 38.27 21.45 3.65
C SER A 424 37.72 20.06 3.93
N ASN A 425 38.54 19.21 4.55
CA ASN A 425 38.18 17.83 4.87
C ASN A 425 37.41 17.66 6.18
N ILE A 426 37.22 18.69 7.00
CA ILE A 426 36.45 18.58 8.25
C ILE A 426 35.13 19.34 8.11
N VAL A 427 34.04 18.68 8.50
CA VAL A 427 32.69 19.24 8.59
C VAL A 427 32.37 19.52 10.05
N MET A 428 32.11 20.77 10.35
CA MET A 428 31.84 21.31 11.68
C MET A 428 30.36 21.59 11.88
N ALA A 429 29.93 21.67 13.15
CA ALA A 429 28.60 22.10 13.52
C ALA A 429 28.38 23.59 13.11
N PRO A 430 27.41 23.91 12.24
CA PRO A 430 27.11 25.28 11.82
C PRO A 430 26.36 26.11 12.88
N ALA A 431 25.86 25.46 13.92
CA ALA A 431 25.21 26.06 15.09
C ALA A 431 25.42 25.17 16.33
N ALA A 432 25.21 25.72 17.52
CA ALA A 432 25.09 24.91 18.73
C ALA A 432 23.71 24.25 18.79
N GLY A 433 23.65 22.99 19.20
CA GLY A 433 22.42 22.21 19.27
C GLY A 433 22.68 20.72 19.47
N THR A 434 21.65 19.91 19.28
CA THR A 434 21.75 18.45 19.37
C THR A 434 21.79 17.83 17.99
N VAL A 435 22.76 16.94 17.74
CA VAL A 435 22.78 16.16 16.49
C VAL A 435 21.67 15.12 16.54
N VAL A 436 20.52 15.40 15.93
CA VAL A 436 19.34 14.53 16.00
C VAL A 436 19.39 13.35 15.02
N LYS A 437 20.18 13.49 13.93
CA LYS A 437 20.38 12.42 12.95
C LYS A 437 21.76 12.52 12.30
N ILE A 438 22.42 11.40 12.08
CA ILE A 438 23.50 11.23 11.11
C ILE A 438 23.08 10.06 10.22
N PHE A 439 23.00 10.28 8.92
CA PHE A 439 22.52 9.25 8.00
C PHE A 439 23.49 8.06 7.99
N ASP A 440 22.99 6.84 7.74
CA ASP A 440 23.77 5.60 7.93
C ASP A 440 25.05 5.53 7.07
N THR A 441 25.05 6.20 5.92
CA THR A 441 26.21 6.34 5.04
C THR A 441 27.05 7.58 5.36
N ASN A 442 26.86 8.21 6.52
CA ASN A 442 27.59 9.37 7.04
C ASN A 442 27.69 10.58 6.09
N HIS A 443 26.81 10.66 5.09
CA HIS A 443 26.83 11.68 4.05
C HIS A 443 25.95 12.90 4.37
N ALA A 444 25.19 12.86 5.46
CA ALA A 444 24.38 13.97 5.91
C ALA A 444 24.14 13.88 7.43
N PHE A 445 23.80 15.01 8.04
CA PHE A 445 23.36 15.07 9.43
C PHE A 445 22.37 16.19 9.66
N CYS A 446 21.61 16.06 10.74
CA CYS A 446 20.64 17.04 11.20
C CYS A 446 21.00 17.53 12.61
N ILE A 447 20.89 18.85 12.83
CA ILE A 447 21.04 19.48 14.15
C ILE A 447 19.75 20.20 14.48
N GLU A 448 19.22 19.96 15.68
CA GLU A 448 18.15 20.78 16.24
C GLU A 448 18.75 21.74 17.26
N THR A 449 18.52 23.04 17.06
CA THR A 449 19.02 24.09 17.98
C THR A 449 18.03 24.32 19.13
N ASP A 450 18.49 24.91 20.23
CA ASP A 450 17.63 25.25 21.39
C ASP A 450 16.46 26.18 21.03
N ASN A 451 16.58 26.93 19.93
CA ASN A 451 15.54 27.82 19.41
C ASN A 451 14.56 27.10 18.46
N GLY A 452 14.66 25.78 18.31
CA GLY A 452 13.77 24.93 17.51
C GLY A 452 14.04 24.95 16.00
N VAL A 453 15.20 25.47 15.57
CA VAL A 453 15.61 25.43 14.15
C VAL A 453 16.19 24.06 13.85
N GLU A 454 15.64 23.36 12.85
CA GLU A 454 16.14 22.09 12.35
C GLU A 454 17.04 22.31 11.13
N ILE A 455 18.33 22.06 11.30
CA ILE A 455 19.36 22.26 10.29
C ILE A 455 19.66 20.91 9.63
N ILE A 456 19.72 20.88 8.30
CA ILE A 456 20.25 19.75 7.54
C ILE A 456 21.54 20.18 6.84
N VAL A 457 22.61 19.43 7.08
CA VAL A 457 23.86 19.53 6.31
C VAL A 457 24.02 18.24 5.52
N HIS A 458 23.98 18.33 4.20
CA HIS A 458 24.07 17.20 3.29
C HIS A 458 25.31 17.33 2.40
N MET A 459 26.23 16.36 2.45
CA MET A 459 27.50 16.43 1.74
C MET A 459 27.38 15.76 0.37
N GLY A 460 27.48 16.58 -0.68
CA GLY A 460 27.35 16.18 -2.07
C GLY A 460 25.94 15.74 -2.46
N ILE A 461 25.76 15.32 -3.72
CA ILE A 461 24.50 14.80 -4.28
C ILE A 461 24.69 13.34 -4.68
N ASP A 462 23.68 12.50 -4.41
CA ASP A 462 23.70 11.05 -4.61
C ASP A 462 24.83 10.31 -3.85
N THR A 463 25.41 10.93 -2.82
CA THR A 463 26.52 10.36 -2.02
C THR A 463 26.12 9.16 -1.18
N VAL A 464 24.82 8.93 -0.97
CA VAL A 464 24.29 7.68 -0.40
C VAL A 464 24.75 6.44 -1.18
N ALA A 465 24.92 6.55 -2.51
CA ALA A 465 25.35 5.45 -3.38
C ALA A 465 26.80 5.01 -3.11
N LEU A 466 27.60 5.84 -2.44
CA LEU A 466 28.98 5.52 -2.06
C LEU A 466 29.05 4.60 -0.83
N GLY A 467 27.91 4.29 -0.20
CA GLY A 467 27.83 3.32 0.90
C GLY A 467 28.68 3.71 2.11
N GLY A 468 28.86 5.01 2.35
CA GLY A 468 29.68 5.55 3.45
C GLY A 468 31.17 5.64 3.17
N LYS A 469 31.65 5.24 1.99
CA LYS A 469 33.05 5.43 1.62
C LYS A 469 33.37 6.91 1.42
N GLY A 470 34.47 7.35 2.02
CA GLY A 470 34.92 8.74 1.99
C GLY A 470 34.37 9.62 3.12
N PHE A 471 33.56 9.06 4.02
CA PHE A 471 33.05 9.76 5.20
C PHE A 471 33.49 9.04 6.47
N LYS A 472 34.03 9.78 7.43
CA LYS A 472 34.40 9.29 8.76
C LYS A 472 33.69 10.10 9.82
N ARG A 473 32.94 9.39 10.66
CA ARG A 473 32.16 9.97 11.74
C ARG A 473 33.03 10.34 12.93
N LEU A 474 32.86 11.55 13.47
CA LEU A 474 33.59 12.05 14.64
C LEU A 474 32.68 12.22 15.87
N VAL A 475 31.37 12.34 15.67
CA VAL A 475 30.36 12.57 16.71
C VAL A 475 29.18 11.62 16.52
N GLU A 476 28.55 11.18 17.61
CA GLU A 476 27.40 10.29 17.61
C GLU A 476 26.05 11.04 17.65
N GLU A 477 24.98 10.37 17.21
CA GLU A 477 23.61 10.89 17.28
C GLU A 477 23.23 11.11 18.75
N GLY A 478 22.47 12.17 19.02
CA GLY A 478 22.12 12.63 20.35
C GLY A 478 23.22 13.41 21.06
N THR A 479 24.39 13.61 20.45
CA THR A 479 25.45 14.44 21.06
C THR A 479 25.06 15.93 20.97
N GLU A 480 25.07 16.62 22.10
CA GLU A 480 25.08 18.08 22.13
C GLU A 480 26.41 18.60 21.60
N VAL A 481 26.35 19.41 20.55
CA VAL A 481 27.51 19.99 19.89
C VAL A 481 27.54 21.50 20.09
N LYS A 482 28.74 22.02 20.30
CA LYS A 482 28.97 23.48 20.28
C LYS A 482 29.21 23.94 18.85
N LEU A 483 28.96 25.22 18.60
CA LEU A 483 29.33 25.89 17.35
C LEU A 483 30.79 25.57 16.99
N GLY A 484 31.03 25.11 15.76
CA GLY A 484 32.37 24.79 15.28
C GLY A 484 32.95 23.46 15.74
N GLN A 485 32.18 22.61 16.43
CA GLN A 485 32.64 21.28 16.81
C GLN A 485 32.72 20.35 15.59
N PRO A 486 33.82 19.60 15.38
CA PRO A 486 33.92 18.63 14.29
C PRO A 486 32.86 17.53 14.40
N ILE A 487 32.11 17.28 13.32
CA ILE A 487 31.09 16.23 13.24
C ILE A 487 31.54 15.11 12.31
N LEU A 488 32.08 15.44 11.13
CA LEU A 488 32.52 14.47 10.13
C LEU A 488 33.88 14.87 9.54
N GLU A 489 34.62 13.86 9.08
CA GLU A 489 35.84 13.98 8.28
C GLU A 489 35.59 13.38 6.88
N LEU A 490 36.04 14.08 5.85
CA LEU A 490 35.81 13.80 4.44
C LEU A 490 37.12 13.41 3.75
N ASP A 491 37.09 12.35 2.96
CA ASP A 491 38.12 12.07 1.96
C ASP A 491 37.75 12.81 0.66
N LEU A 492 38.13 14.09 0.57
CA LEU A 492 37.75 14.94 -0.57
C LEU A 492 38.33 14.45 -1.90
N GLU A 493 39.47 13.76 -1.91
CA GLU A 493 40.05 13.22 -3.15
C GLU A 493 39.17 12.08 -3.68
N TYR A 494 38.79 11.15 -2.80
CA TYR A 494 37.87 10.07 -3.14
C TYR A 494 36.49 10.62 -3.54
N LEU A 495 35.93 11.54 -2.75
CA LEU A 495 34.58 12.05 -2.95
C LEU A 495 34.47 12.90 -4.22
N ASN A 496 35.43 13.78 -4.53
CA ASN A 496 35.39 14.55 -5.78
C ASN A 496 35.53 13.66 -7.04
N THR A 497 36.14 12.48 -6.90
CA THR A 497 36.31 11.53 -8.01
C THR A 497 35.08 10.63 -8.20
N ASN A 498 34.40 10.25 -7.11
CA ASN A 498 33.38 9.19 -7.13
C ASN A 498 31.95 9.70 -6.89
N ALA A 499 31.76 10.87 -6.26
CA ALA A 499 30.45 11.47 -6.08
C ALA A 499 29.99 12.17 -7.37
N LYS A 500 28.68 12.19 -7.62
CA LYS A 500 28.08 12.90 -8.75
C LYS A 500 28.32 14.40 -8.67
N SER A 501 28.27 14.95 -7.46
CA SER A 501 28.64 16.33 -7.15
C SER A 501 28.99 16.43 -5.68
N MET A 502 29.97 17.28 -5.33
CA MET A 502 30.27 17.65 -3.95
C MET A 502 29.62 18.97 -3.52
N ILE A 503 28.76 19.55 -4.35
CA ILE A 503 27.91 20.67 -3.90
C ILE A 503 27.02 20.16 -2.77
N SER A 504 27.16 20.78 -1.60
CA SER A 504 26.65 20.27 -0.33
C SER A 504 25.61 21.24 0.25
N PRO A 505 24.31 20.90 0.24
CA PRO A 505 23.26 21.73 0.83
C PRO A 505 23.42 21.93 2.34
N VAL A 506 23.18 23.16 2.79
CA VAL A 506 23.09 23.57 4.20
C VAL A 506 21.80 24.36 4.34
N ILE A 507 20.76 23.72 4.88
CA ILE A 507 19.37 24.21 4.83
C ILE A 507 18.66 24.08 6.17
N ILE A 508 17.50 24.70 6.28
CA ILE A 508 16.55 24.58 7.39
C ILE A 508 15.31 23.82 6.91
N SER A 509 15.03 22.65 7.50
CA SER A 509 13.92 21.80 7.08
C SER A 509 12.54 22.30 7.53
N ASN A 510 12.49 23.00 8.66
CA ASN A 510 11.26 23.56 9.21
C ASN A 510 11.17 25.08 8.98
N ILE A 511 11.56 25.56 7.79
CA ILE A 511 11.54 27.01 7.48
C ILE A 511 10.15 27.64 7.63
N ASP A 512 9.07 26.88 7.41
CA ASP A 512 7.68 27.34 7.57
C ASP A 512 7.33 27.76 9.02
N ASP A 513 8.15 27.37 10.00
CA ASP A 513 8.02 27.80 11.41
C ASP A 513 8.67 29.17 11.69
N PHE A 514 9.34 29.76 10.69
CA PHE A 514 10.13 30.98 10.78
C PHE A 514 9.78 31.95 9.65
N ASP A 515 10.14 33.23 9.80
CA ASP A 515 9.73 34.26 8.85
C ASP A 515 10.50 34.18 7.53
N LYS A 516 11.84 34.06 7.61
CA LYS A 516 12.74 33.93 6.44
C LYS A 516 14.18 33.67 6.84
N VAL A 517 14.98 33.27 5.86
CA VAL A 517 16.45 33.35 5.87
C VAL A 517 16.91 34.70 5.29
N SER A 518 17.86 35.39 5.94
CA SER A 518 18.48 36.64 5.43
C SER A 518 20.01 36.57 5.39
N ASP A 519 20.62 37.56 4.73
CA ASP A 519 22.07 37.76 4.70
C ASP A 519 22.84 36.53 4.17
N ILE A 520 22.31 35.90 3.11
CA ILE A 520 22.92 34.75 2.44
C ILE A 520 24.30 35.17 1.91
N ALA A 521 25.34 34.51 2.42
CA ALA A 521 26.72 34.75 2.02
C ALA A 521 26.97 34.40 0.54
N SER A 522 28.03 34.95 -0.03
CA SER A 522 28.45 34.63 -1.40
C SER A 522 29.97 34.58 -1.51
N GLY A 523 30.49 33.88 -2.51
CA GLY A 523 31.92 33.70 -2.70
C GLY A 523 32.53 32.65 -1.77
N GLN A 524 33.76 32.87 -1.34
CA GLN A 524 34.50 31.92 -0.49
C GLN A 524 34.13 32.10 0.98
N VAL A 525 33.83 31.00 1.66
CA VAL A 525 33.50 30.94 3.09
C VAL A 525 34.54 30.11 3.84
N THR A 526 34.78 30.47 5.10
CA THR A 526 35.70 29.77 6.00
C THR A 526 34.93 29.15 7.16
N ALA A 527 35.19 27.86 7.41
CA ALA A 527 34.57 27.06 8.44
C ALA A 527 34.63 27.77 9.81
N ASN A 528 33.52 27.75 10.54
CA ASN A 528 33.41 28.31 11.90
C ASN A 528 33.72 29.82 12.03
N ASN A 529 33.86 30.56 10.93
CA ASN A 529 34.17 31.99 10.96
C ASN A 529 33.17 32.79 10.12
N THR A 530 32.87 32.34 8.90
CA THR A 530 31.94 33.05 8.03
C THR A 530 30.49 32.70 8.38
N ILE A 531 29.68 33.72 8.68
CA ILE A 531 28.23 33.58 8.80
C ILE A 531 27.66 33.37 7.40
N ILE A 532 26.95 32.26 7.19
CA ILE A 532 26.38 31.88 5.88
C ILE A 532 24.99 32.44 5.67
N TYR A 533 24.19 32.59 6.73
CA TYR A 533 22.91 33.29 6.73
C TYR A 533 22.35 33.42 8.15
N LYS A 534 21.29 34.23 8.31
CA LYS A 534 20.57 34.44 9.57
C LYS A 534 19.14 33.95 9.46
N VAL A 535 18.61 33.40 10.56
CA VAL A 535 17.22 32.95 10.68
C VAL A 535 16.45 33.97 11.50
N LEU A 536 15.32 34.42 10.98
CA LEU A 536 14.47 35.42 11.62
C LEU A 536 13.13 34.84 12.02
N LYS A 537 12.61 35.32 13.14
CA LYS A 537 11.32 34.95 13.71
C LYS A 537 10.58 36.16 14.26
#